data_AF-A0A935QTA0-F1
#
_entry.id   AF-A0A935QTA0-F1
#
_cell.length_a   1.000
_cell.length_b   1.000
_cell.length_c   1.000
_cell.angle_alpha   90.00
_cell.angle_beta   90.00
_cell.angle_gamma   90.00
#
_symmetry.space_group_name_H-M   'P 1'
#
loop_
_entity.id
_entity.type
_entity.pdbx_description
1 polymer ?
#
loop_
_entity_poly.entity_id
_entity_poly.type
_entity_poly.pdbx_seq_one_letter_code
_entity_poly.pdbx_strand_id
1 'polypeptide(L)'
;MKFTELTSLSDEQLVHKELALERELTAFRFRLFTNQLDDNSKLKKIRKDIARVQTAARARELAQGLAPNGLRDRFKSTFQAQALGGRQEGSSFLKGVVDKAGGNE
;
A
#
# COMPACT_ATOMS: atom_id res chain seq x y z
N MET A 1 -10.07 -4.12 -6.87
CA MET A 1 -9.40 -4.09 -8.18
C MET A 1 -9.80 -5.27 -9.05
N LYS A 2 -9.97 -5.09 -10.37
CA LYS A 2 -10.20 -6.18 -11.33
C LYS A 2 -8.87 -6.72 -11.84
N PHE A 3 -8.83 -8.02 -12.16
CA PHE A 3 -7.61 -8.67 -12.62
C PHE A 3 -7.13 -8.14 -13.99
N THR A 4 -8.06 -7.79 -14.86
CA THR A 4 -7.77 -7.18 -16.17
C THR A 4 -6.98 -5.89 -16.08
N GLU A 5 -7.19 -5.11 -15.02
CA GLU A 5 -6.44 -3.87 -14.77
C GLU A 5 -4.98 -4.15 -14.35
N LEU A 6 -4.70 -5.32 -13.78
CA LEU A 6 -3.34 -5.74 -13.37
C LEU A 6 -2.52 -6.26 -14.55
N THR A 7 -3.18 -6.88 -15.53
CA THR A 7 -2.50 -7.42 -16.72
C THR A 7 -2.02 -6.32 -17.66
N SER A 8 -2.68 -5.16 -17.67
CA SER A 8 -2.28 -4.02 -18.50
C SER A 8 -1.11 -3.18 -17.94
N LEU A 9 -0.72 -3.38 -16.68
CA LEU A 9 0.37 -2.62 -16.05
C LEU A 9 1.74 -3.15 -16.48
N SER A 10 2.77 -2.30 -16.45
CA SER A 10 4.15 -2.78 -16.54
C SER A 10 4.58 -3.49 -15.25
N ASP A 11 5.67 -4.25 -15.31
CA ASP A 11 6.22 -4.95 -14.13
C ASP A 11 6.57 -3.96 -13.02
N GLU A 12 7.14 -2.81 -13.37
CA GLU A 12 7.45 -1.73 -12.44
C GLU A 12 6.18 -1.15 -11.81
N GLN A 13 5.18 -0.81 -12.63
CA GLN A 13 3.92 -0.24 -12.15
C GLN A 13 3.17 -1.20 -11.23
N LEU A 14 3.29 -2.51 -11.48
CA LEU A 14 2.69 -3.54 -10.65
C LEU A 14 3.32 -3.55 -9.25
N VAL A 15 4.65 -3.49 -9.17
CA VAL A 15 5.39 -3.39 -7.89
C VAL A 15 5.09 -2.08 -7.18
N HIS A 16 5.06 -0.95 -7.90
CA HIS A 16 4.73 0.34 -7.31
C HIS A 16 3.31 0.35 -6.71
N LYS A 17 2.36 -0.26 -7.41
CA LYS A 17 0.98 -0.38 -6.93
C LYS A 17 0.88 -1.24 -5.67
N GLU A 18 1.65 -2.32 -5.61
CA GLU A 18 1.76 -3.16 -4.43
C GLU A 18 2.26 -2.36 -3.21
N LEU A 19 3.38 -1.64 -3.37
CA LEU A 19 3.98 -0.83 -2.30
C LEU A 19 3.06 0.31 -1.86
N ALA A 20 2.34 0.93 -2.78
CA ALA A 20 1.34 1.94 -2.46
C ALA A 20 0.21 1.38 -1.58
N LEU A 21 -0.32 0.20 -1.92
CA LEU A 21 -1.37 -0.46 -1.13
C LEU A 21 -0.88 -0.91 0.25
N GLU A 22 0.37 -1.34 0.39
CA GLU A 22 0.97 -1.68 1.69
C GLU A 22 1.12 -0.46 2.60
N ARG A 23 1.48 0.71 2.04
CA ARG A 23 1.50 1.98 2.78
C ARG A 23 0.11 2.41 3.21
N GLU A 24 -0.87 2.29 2.30
CA GLU A 24 -2.27 2.55 2.63
C GLU A 24 -2.72 1.62 3.78
N LEU A 25 -2.48 0.32 3.68
CA LEU A 25 -2.80 -0.65 4.73
C LEU A 25 -2.19 -0.26 6.08
N THR A 26 -0.93 0.19 6.07
CA THR A 26 -0.23 0.64 7.26
C THR A 26 -0.91 1.86 7.86
N ALA A 27 -1.25 2.88 7.06
CA ALA A 27 -2.00 4.04 7.51
C ALA A 27 -3.38 3.65 8.10
N PHE A 28 -4.09 2.72 7.47
CA PHE A 28 -5.36 2.19 7.99
C PHE A 28 -5.20 1.43 9.31
N ARG A 29 -4.12 0.65 9.48
CA ARG A 29 -3.82 -0.05 10.74
C ARG A 29 -3.54 0.93 11.88
N PHE A 30 -2.83 2.02 11.61
CA PHE A 30 -2.62 3.09 12.60
C PHE A 30 -3.95 3.76 12.99
N ARG A 31 -4.81 4.11 12.02
CA ARG A 31 -6.14 4.67 12.32
C ARG A 31 -7.04 3.71 13.09
N LEU A 32 -6.94 2.42 12.79
CA LEU A 32 -7.63 1.36 13.53
C LEU A 32 -7.13 1.32 14.98
N PHE A 33 -5.82 1.37 15.19
CA PHE A 33 -5.21 1.40 16.52
C PHE A 33 -5.69 2.61 17.34
N THR A 34 -5.86 3.77 16.70
CA THR A 34 -6.37 4.98 17.36
C THR A 34 -7.91 5.01 17.47
N ASN A 35 -8.62 3.94 17.08
CA ASN A 35 -10.08 3.88 16.99
C ASN A 35 -10.72 5.02 16.15
N GLN A 36 -9.99 5.56 15.16
CA GLN A 36 -10.45 6.64 14.27
C GLN A 36 -10.82 6.12 12.88
N LEU A 37 -11.32 4.88 12.82
CA LEU A 37 -11.65 4.25 11.55
C LEU A 37 -13.16 4.17 11.34
N ASP A 38 -13.67 5.03 10.46
CA ASP A 38 -15.11 5.08 10.15
C ASP A 38 -15.59 3.85 9.38
N ASP A 39 -14.74 3.25 8.54
CA ASP A 39 -15.10 2.13 7.67
C ASP A 39 -14.06 0.98 7.69
N ASN A 40 -14.38 -0.06 8.45
CA ASN A 40 -13.62 -1.30 8.55
C ASN A 40 -13.62 -2.16 7.27
N SER A 41 -14.57 -1.92 6.35
CA SER A 41 -14.68 -2.66 5.09
C SER A 41 -13.51 -2.35 4.16
N LYS A 42 -12.98 -1.11 4.23
CA LYS A 42 -11.81 -0.68 3.45
C LYS A 42 -10.58 -1.52 3.77
N LEU A 43 -10.36 -1.87 5.03
CA LEU A 43 -9.25 -2.74 5.44
C LEU A 43 -9.32 -4.13 4.80
N LYS A 44 -10.53 -4.70 4.69
CA LYS A 44 -10.73 -5.99 3.99
C LYS A 44 -10.49 -5.84 2.48
N LYS A 45 -10.92 -4.73 1.88
CA LYS A 45 -10.73 -4.46 0.44
C LYS A 45 -9.25 -4.28 0.09
N ILE A 46 -8.51 -3.48 0.86
CA ILE A 46 -7.07 -3.24 0.66
C ILE A 46 -6.30 -4.55 0.74
N ARG A 47 -6.55 -5.39 1.76
CA ARG A 47 -5.91 -6.71 1.88
C ARG A 47 -6.17 -7.62 0.67
N LYS A 48 -7.42 -7.66 0.18
CA LYS A 48 -7.77 -8.42 -1.03
C LYS A 48 -7.08 -7.88 -2.27
N ASP A 49 -6.96 -6.57 -2.40
CA ASP A 49 -6.31 -5.95 -3.55
C ASP A 49 -4.79 -6.17 -3.53
N ILE A 50 -4.12 -6.14 -2.37
CA ILE A 50 -2.70 -6.55 -2.21
C ILE A 50 -2.51 -8.00 -2.68
N ALA A 51 -3.34 -8.93 -2.17
CA ALA A 51 -3.23 -10.34 -2.56
C ALA A 51 -3.39 -10.55 -4.07
N ARG A 52 -4.29 -9.80 -4.72
CA ARG A 52 -4.46 -9.87 -6.19
C ARG A 52 -3.23 -9.36 -6.94
N VAL A 53 -2.63 -8.25 -6.50
CA VAL A 53 -1.40 -7.71 -7.10
C VAL A 53 -0.25 -8.70 -6.94
N GLN A 54 -0.10 -9.28 -5.76
CA GLN A 54 0.91 -10.31 -5.48
C GLN A 54 0.75 -11.54 -6.37
N THR A 55 -0.47 -12.03 -6.53
CA THR A 55 -0.74 -13.15 -7.45
C THR A 55 -0.39 -12.81 -8.89
N ALA A 56 -0.71 -11.60 -9.35
CA ALA A 56 -0.34 -11.15 -10.69
C ALA A 56 1.20 -11.04 -10.86
N ALA A 57 1.89 -10.47 -9.87
CA ALA A 57 3.35 -10.36 -9.87
C ALA A 57 4.00 -11.74 -9.89
N ARG A 58 3.48 -12.67 -9.08
CA ARG A 58 3.97 -14.05 -9.03
C ARG A 58 3.76 -14.80 -10.34
N ALA A 59 2.62 -14.61 -11.00
CA ALA A 59 2.37 -15.20 -12.31
C ALA A 59 3.39 -14.70 -13.36
N ARG A 60 3.76 -13.42 -13.32
CA ARG A 60 4.81 -12.85 -14.20
C ARG A 60 6.20 -13.37 -13.86
N GLU A 61 6.53 -13.49 -12.58
CA GLU A 61 7.79 -14.10 -12.14
C GLU A 61 7.94 -15.52 -12.68
N LEU A 62 6.89 -16.34 -12.59
CA LEU A 62 6.91 -17.70 -13.13
C LEU A 62 7.07 -17.71 -14.65
N ALA A 63 6.40 -16.81 -15.37
CA ALA A 63 6.54 -16.69 -16.83
C ALA A 63 7.95 -16.25 -17.27
N GLN A 64 8.63 -15.45 -16.44
CA GLN A 64 9.99 -14.97 -16.68
C GLN A 64 11.09 -15.87 -16.08
N GLY A 65 10.71 -16.96 -15.39
CA GLY A 65 11.66 -17.85 -14.72
C GLY A 65 12.37 -17.22 -13.51
N LEU A 66 11.74 -16.23 -12.86
CA LEU A 66 12.29 -15.49 -11.73
C LEU A 66 12.05 -16.22 -10.39
N ALA A 67 12.97 -15.99 -9.46
CA ALA A 67 12.78 -16.37 -8.05
C ALA A 67 11.59 -15.61 -7.43
N PRO A 68 10.97 -16.14 -6.35
CA PRO A 68 9.93 -15.43 -5.62
C PRO A 68 10.37 -14.04 -5.19
N ASN A 69 9.50 -13.04 -5.40
CA ASN A 69 9.76 -11.61 -5.15
C ASN A 69 10.82 -10.98 -6.06
N GLY A 70 11.28 -11.67 -7.11
CA GLY A 70 12.30 -11.16 -8.02
C GLY A 70 11.90 -9.85 -8.72
N LEU A 71 10.60 -9.65 -9.02
CA LEU A 71 10.15 -8.37 -9.58
C LEU A 71 10.17 -7.25 -8.53
N ARG A 72 9.73 -7.56 -7.30
CA ARG A 72 9.70 -6.59 -6.20
C ARG A 72 11.11 -6.08 -5.91
N ASP A 73 12.09 -6.97 -5.81
CA ASP A 73 13.47 -6.60 -5.50
C ASP A 73 14.11 -5.70 -6.56
N ARG A 74 13.72 -5.85 -7.83
CA ARG A 74 14.21 -5.03 -8.94
C ARG A 74 13.65 -3.61 -8.91
N PHE A 75 12.36 -3.46 -8.63
CA PHE A 75 11.64 -2.19 -8.80
C PHE A 75 11.31 -1.48 -7.48
N LYS A 76 11.60 -2.07 -6.31
CA LYS A 76 11.32 -1.43 -5.01
C LYS A 76 12.05 -0.10 -4.82
N SER A 77 13.27 0.03 -5.35
CA SER A 77 14.08 1.25 -5.21
C SER A 77 13.60 2.38 -6.10
N THR A 78 12.89 2.07 -7.21
CA THR A 78 12.34 3.08 -8.11
C THR A 78 11.00 3.64 -7.61
N PHE A 79 10.40 3.02 -6.59
CA PHE A 79 9.16 3.47 -6.02
C PHE A 79 9.34 4.78 -5.24
N GLN A 80 8.84 5.87 -5.83
CA GLN A 80 8.71 7.16 -5.15
C GLN A 80 7.39 7.19 -4.39
N ALA A 81 7.47 7.12 -3.07
CA ALA A 81 6.29 7.19 -2.22
C ALA A 81 5.62 8.56 -2.36
N GLN A 82 4.48 8.60 -3.04
CA GLN A 82 3.66 9.80 -3.08
C GLN A 82 3.01 10.01 -1.70
N ALA A 83 3.13 11.21 -1.15
CA ALA A 83 2.51 11.56 0.11
C ALA A 83 0.98 11.39 0.00
N LEU A 84 0.40 10.61 0.92
CA LEU A 84 -1.05 10.42 1.02
C LEU A 84 -1.68 11.71 1.56
N GLY A 85 -1.89 12.70 0.68
CA GLY A 85 -2.57 13.96 0.97
C GLY A 85 -1.65 15.15 1.26
N GLY A 86 -1.80 16.19 0.44
CA GLY A 86 -1.48 17.62 0.65
C GLY A 86 -0.38 18.05 1.63
N ARG A 87 0.66 18.68 1.06
CA ARG A 87 1.69 19.55 1.68
C ARG A 87 2.48 19.00 2.88
N GLN A 88 3.80 19.00 2.67
CA GLN A 88 4.89 18.98 3.64
C GLN A 88 4.51 19.40 5.07
N GLU A 89 4.59 18.47 6.02
CA GLU A 89 5.34 18.65 7.28
C GLU A 89 5.78 17.24 7.71
N GLY A 90 7.06 17.06 8.04
CA GLY A 90 7.71 15.76 8.30
C GLY A 90 7.17 14.94 9.48
N SER A 91 6.02 15.33 10.03
CA SER A 91 5.30 14.67 11.13
C SER A 91 3.78 14.61 10.91
N SER A 92 3.21 15.06 9.78
CA SER A 92 1.76 15.28 9.59
C SER A 92 0.86 14.04 9.84
N PHE A 93 1.31 12.84 9.44
CA PHE A 93 0.58 11.59 9.68
C PHE A 93 0.46 11.23 11.18
N LEU A 94 1.52 11.48 11.95
CA LEU A 94 1.54 11.22 13.39
C LEU A 94 1.03 12.41 14.18
N LYS A 95 1.15 13.64 13.67
CA LYS A 95 0.68 14.87 14.31
C LYS A 95 -0.83 14.80 14.54
N GLY A 96 -1.64 14.44 13.54
CA GLY A 96 -3.08 14.27 13.73
C GLY A 96 -3.47 13.14 14.70
N VAL A 97 -2.60 12.14 14.87
CA VAL A 97 -2.79 11.04 15.83
C VAL A 97 -2.37 11.46 17.25
N VAL A 98 -1.26 12.19 17.40
CA VAL A 98 -0.70 12.64 18.68
C VAL A 98 -1.49 13.81 19.26
N ASP A 99 -1.91 14.75 18.42
CA ASP A 99 -2.67 15.95 18.80
C ASP A 99 -4.06 15.57 19.33
N LYS A 100 -4.62 14.46 18.83
CA LYS A 100 -5.93 13.93 19.25
C LYS A 100 -5.86 12.90 20.38
N ALA A 101 -4.69 12.28 20.61
CA ALA A 101 -4.47 11.37 21.74
C ALA A 101 -3.93 12.10 22.99
N GLY A 102 -3.32 13.27 22.83
CA GLY A 102 -2.77 14.10 23.90
C GLY A 102 -3.72 15.16 24.47
N GLY A 103 -4.93 15.30 23.93
CA GLY A 103 -5.92 16.30 24.36
C GLY A 103 -7.15 15.66 25.00
N ASN A 104 -7.04 15.33 26.28
CA ASN A 104 -8.15 15.22 27.24
C ASN A 104 -7.55 15.24 28.66
N GLU A 105 -7.27 16.46 29.14
CA GLU A 105 -7.45 16.83 30.55
C GLU A 105 -8.72 17.68 30.63
#